data_AF-A0A3N5U0B0-F1
#
_entry.id   AF-A0A3N5U0B0-F1
#
_cell.length_a   1.000
_cell.length_b   1.000
_cell.length_c   1.000
_cell.angle_alpha   90.00
_cell.angle_beta   90.00
_cell.angle_gamma   90.00
#
_symmetry.space_group_name_H-M   'P 1'
#
loop_
_entity.id
_entity.type
_entity.pdbx_description
1 polymer ?
#
loop_
_entity_poly.entity_id
_entity_poly.type
_entity_poly.pdbx_seq_one_letter_code
_entity_poly.pdbx_strand_id
1 'polypeptide(L)'
;MIKQFLQKQFINNKALIIKESGYVQNFMQLIMKQRNTGVKWTKEEKRELKSNLKHLSLYVPLLIIFALPFGSFVLPLLTEIMERRNKEREK
;
A
#
# COMPACT_ATOMS: atom_id res chain seq x y z
N MET A 1 -26.51 2.68 -1.54
CA MET A 1 -26.40 1.79 -0.35
C MET A 1 -24.94 1.55 0.06
N ILE A 2 -24.06 1.01 -0.79
CA ILE A 2 -22.65 0.73 -0.44
C ILE A 2 -21.88 1.98 0.03
N LYS A 3 -22.05 3.13 -0.65
CA LYS A 3 -21.40 4.39 -0.27
C LYS A 3 -21.74 4.85 1.15
N GLN A 4 -23.02 4.80 1.52
CA GLN A 4 -23.49 5.20 2.85
C GLN A 4 -22.98 4.25 3.94
N PHE A 5 -22.94 2.95 3.63
CA PHE A 5 -22.35 1.94 4.51
C PHE A 5 -20.86 2.21 4.75
N LEU A 6 -20.08 2.46 3.68
CA LEU A 6 -18.66 2.79 3.79
C LEU A 6 -18.42 4.09 4.56
N GLN A 7 -19.22 5.13 4.32
CA GLN A 7 -19.15 6.39 5.06
C GLN A 7 -19.38 6.17 6.57
N LYS A 8 -20.37 5.36 6.93
CA LYS A 8 -20.66 5.03 8.32
C LYS A 8 -19.51 4.26 8.96
N GLN A 9 -18.93 3.29 8.25
CA GLN A 9 -17.75 2.55 8.74
C GLN A 9 -16.54 3.47 8.91
N PHE A 10 -16.32 4.43 8.01
CA PHE A 10 -15.22 5.37 8.07
C PHE A 10 -15.33 6.31 9.29
N ILE A 11 -16.54 6.81 9.57
CA ILE A 11 -16.80 7.67 10.73
C ILE A 11 -16.60 6.89 12.03
N ASN A 12 -17.15 5.69 12.13
CA ASN A 12 -17.08 4.86 13.34
C ASN A 12 -15.64 4.39 13.64
N ASN A 13 -14.82 4.20 12.62
CA ASN A 13 -13.45 3.72 12.75
C ASN A 13 -12.39 4.82 12.52
N LYS A 14 -12.78 6.10 12.54
CA LYS A 14 -11.90 7.24 12.21
C LYS A 14 -10.58 7.22 12.99
N ALA A 15 -10.64 6.94 14.29
CA ALA A 15 -9.44 6.88 15.14
C ALA A 15 -8.47 5.76 14.73
N LEU A 16 -9.01 4.58 14.40
CA LEU A 16 -8.22 3.46 13.90
C LEU A 16 -7.60 3.80 12.54
N ILE A 17 -8.37 4.38 11.63
CA ILE A 17 -7.88 4.77 10.29
C ILE A 17 -6.76 5.81 10.38
N ILE A 18 -6.89 6.81 11.27
CA ILE A 18 -5.84 7.82 11.49
C ILE A 18 -4.57 7.18 12.05
N LYS A 19 -4.71 6.29 13.04
CA LYS A 19 -3.57 5.56 13.61
C LYS A 19 -2.85 4.75 12.55
N GLU A 20 -3.60 4.02 11.73
CA GLU A 20 -3.06 3.22 10.62
C GLU A 20 -2.40 4.09 9.54
N SER A 21 -2.96 5.28 9.26
CA SER A 21 -2.39 6.20 8.27
C SER A 21 -0.98 6.68 8.63
N GLY A 22 -0.67 6.81 9.92
CA GLY A 22 0.68 7.16 10.40
C GLY A 22 1.73 6.10 10.05
N TYR A 23 1.38 4.82 10.19
CA TYR A 23 2.26 3.71 9.80
C TYR A 23 2.51 3.70 8.28
N VAL A 24 1.47 3.94 7.49
CA VAL A 24 1.57 3.98 6.02
C VAL A 24 2.42 5.16 5.55
N GLN A 25 2.25 6.35 6.14
CA GLN A 25 2.97 7.56 5.72
C GLN A 25 4.48 7.43 5.92
N ASN A 26 4.91 6.98 7.10
CA ASN A 26 6.33 6.78 7.40
C ASN A 26 6.95 5.66 6.54
N PHE A 27 6.21 4.57 6.35
CA PHE A 27 6.62 3.47 5.46
C PHE A 27 6.84 3.94 4.02
N MET A 28 5.93 4.75 3.48
CA MET A 28 6.04 5.29 2.12
C MET A 28 7.26 6.20 1.96
N GLN A 29 7.57 7.02 2.96
CA GLN A 29 8.78 7.86 2.95
C GLN A 29 10.05 7.01 2.91
N LEU A 30 10.14 5.98 3.76
CA LEU A 30 11.29 5.08 3.81
C LEU A 30 11.49 4.29 2.51
N ILE A 31 10.41 3.76 1.91
CA ILE A 31 10.49 3.09 0.60
C ILE A 31 11.03 4.04 -0.46
N MET A 32 10.49 5.25 -0.51
CA MET A 32 10.84 6.21 -1.56
C MET A 32 12.22 6.84 -1.36
N LYS A 33 12.80 6.81 -0.14
CA LYS A 33 14.12 7.37 0.16
C LYS A 33 15.17 6.94 -0.85
N GLN A 34 15.33 5.64 -1.07
CA GLN A 34 16.39 5.13 -1.95
C GLN A 34 16.16 5.54 -3.42
N ARG A 35 14.90 5.61 -3.86
CA ARG A 35 14.54 6.08 -5.20
C ARG A 35 14.78 7.59 -5.37
N ASN A 36 14.38 8.40 -4.39
CA ASN A 36 14.39 9.86 -4.50
C ASN A 36 15.77 10.46 -4.24
N THR A 37 16.59 9.81 -3.39
CA THR A 37 17.87 10.37 -2.92
C THR A 37 19.09 9.57 -3.36
N GLY A 38 18.91 8.33 -3.85
CA GLY A 38 20.02 7.40 -4.14
C GLY A 38 20.73 6.84 -2.90
N VAL A 39 20.39 7.29 -1.70
CA VAL A 39 21.02 6.86 -0.44
C VAL A 39 20.48 5.50 -0.01
N LYS A 40 21.39 4.60 0.37
CA LYS A 40 21.03 3.27 0.89
C LYS A 40 20.39 3.37 2.28
N TRP A 41 19.52 2.42 2.59
CA TRP A 41 18.95 2.31 3.94
C TRP A 41 20.00 1.96 5.00
N THR A 42 19.89 2.60 6.15
CA THR A 42 20.63 2.21 7.36
C THR A 42 20.11 0.87 7.90
N LYS A 43 20.79 0.30 8.90
CA LYS A 43 20.35 -0.95 9.54
C LYS A 43 19.03 -0.75 10.29
N GLU A 44 18.86 0.43 10.88
CA GLU A 44 17.69 0.86 11.64
C GLU A 44 16.49 1.02 10.71
N GLU A 45 16.68 1.73 9.59
CA GLU A 45 15.65 1.92 8.57
C GLU A 45 15.19 0.58 7.97
N LYS A 46 16.11 -0.36 7.74
CA LYS A 46 15.76 -1.71 7.28
C LYS A 46 14.91 -2.48 8.30
N ARG A 47 15.21 -2.35 9.59
CA ARG A 47 14.42 -2.99 10.67
C ARG A 47 13.01 -2.41 10.70
N GLU A 48 12.89 -1.10 10.59
CA GLU A 48 11.60 -0.40 10.54
C GLU A 48 10.80 -0.78 9.30
N LEU A 49 11.43 -0.81 8.13
CA LEU A 49 10.80 -1.26 6.88
C LEU A 49 10.26 -2.69 6.99
N LYS A 50 11.04 -3.59 7.59
CA LYS A 50 10.63 -5.00 7.81
C LYS A 50 9.45 -5.09 8.77
N SER A 51 9.45 -4.29 9.83
CA SER A 51 8.33 -4.21 10.79
C SER A 51 7.05 -3.74 10.10
N ASN A 52 7.14 -2.66 9.32
CA ASN A 52 6.02 -2.10 8.57
C ASN A 52 5.49 -3.08 7.51
N LEU A 53 6.36 -3.79 6.80
CA LEU A 53 5.96 -4.84 5.84
C LEU A 53 5.24 -6.00 6.53
N LYS A 54 5.74 -6.44 7.70
CA LYS A 54 5.08 -7.50 8.48
C LYS A 54 3.70 -7.05 8.95
N HIS A 55 3.57 -5.81 9.42
CA HIS A 55 2.29 -5.23 9.79
C HIS A 55 1.32 -5.19 8.59
N LEU A 56 1.78 -4.68 7.44
CA LEU A 56 1.00 -4.59 6.22
C LEU A 56 0.56 -5.97 5.70
N SER A 57 1.41 -6.99 5.81
CA SER A 57 1.09 -8.35 5.34
C SER A 57 -0.12 -8.98 6.04
N LEU A 58 -0.46 -8.53 7.25
CA LEU A 58 -1.66 -8.97 7.96
C LEU A 58 -2.95 -8.43 7.32
N TYR A 59 -2.85 -7.30 6.61
CA TYR A 59 -3.98 -6.63 5.95
C TYR A 59 -4.10 -6.95 4.46
N VAL A 60 -3.07 -7.53 3.84
CA VAL A 60 -3.07 -7.86 2.41
C VAL A 60 -3.05 -9.38 2.17
N PRO A 61 -4.11 -10.11 2.57
CA PRO A 61 -4.27 -11.51 2.18
C PRO A 61 -4.52 -11.65 0.67
N LEU A 62 -4.79 -10.54 -0.04
CA LEU A 62 -5.00 -10.51 -1.48
C LEU A 62 -3.85 -11.10 -2.31
N LEU A 63 -2.61 -11.09 -1.82
CA LEU A 63 -1.49 -11.66 -2.57
C LEU A 63 -1.62 -13.17 -2.79
N ILE A 64 -2.45 -13.86 -1.98
CA ILE A 64 -2.76 -15.28 -2.20
C ILE A 64 -3.42 -15.53 -3.55
N ILE A 65 -4.07 -14.51 -4.15
CA ILE A 65 -4.69 -14.63 -5.46
C ILE A 65 -3.67 -14.99 -6.54
N PHE A 66 -2.41 -14.54 -6.38
CA PHE A 66 -1.31 -14.87 -7.30
C PHE A 66 -0.76 -16.27 -7.14
N ALA A 67 -1.06 -16.95 -6.02
CA ALA A 67 -0.69 -18.35 -5.80
C ALA A 67 -1.73 -19.33 -6.37
N LEU A 68 -2.93 -18.85 -6.72
CA LEU A 68 -3.96 -19.67 -7.35
C LEU A 68 -3.62 -19.93 -8.82
N PRO A 69 -4.00 -21.10 -9.38
CA PRO A 69 -4.06 -21.24 -10.82
C PRO A 69 -4.96 -20.13 -11.37
N PHE A 70 -4.49 -19.44 -12.42
CA PHE A 70 -5.14 -18.26 -13.02
C PHE A 70 -5.02 -16.92 -12.27
N GLY A 71 -4.29 -16.84 -11.16
CA GLY A 71 -4.02 -15.58 -10.45
C GLY A 71 -3.44 -14.45 -11.32
N SER A 72 -2.67 -14.83 -12.33
CA SER A 72 -2.07 -13.91 -13.30
C SER A 72 -3.10 -13.17 -14.17
N PHE A 73 -4.36 -13.62 -14.27
CA PHE A 73 -5.40 -12.87 -14.96
C PHE A 73 -5.80 -11.57 -14.25
N VAL A 74 -5.37 -11.38 -13.00
CA VAL A 74 -5.50 -10.10 -12.29
C VAL A 74 -4.47 -9.07 -12.80
N LEU A 75 -3.37 -9.51 -13.41
CA LEU A 75 -2.29 -8.61 -13.86
C LEU A 75 -2.76 -7.55 -14.88
N PRO A 76 -3.56 -7.87 -15.92
CA PRO A 76 -4.08 -6.85 -16.85
C PRO A 76 -4.86 -5.72 -16.15
N LEU A 77 -5.63 -6.05 -15.11
CA LEU A 77 -6.36 -5.06 -14.32
C LEU A 77 -5.39 -4.17 -13.52
N LEU A 78 -4.33 -4.74 -12.97
CA LEU A 78 -3.31 -3.98 -12.24
C LEU A 78 -2.50 -3.08 -13.16
N THR A 79 -2.16 -3.55 -14.37
CA THR A 79 -1.45 -2.74 -15.36
C THR A 79 -2.28 -1.54 -15.80
N GLU A 80 -3.59 -1.71 -16.04
CA GLU A 80 -4.52 -0.61 -16.34
C GLU A 80 -4.50 0.48 -15.25
N ILE A 81 -4.49 0.09 -13.97
CA ILE A 81 -4.43 1.02 -12.84
C ILE A 81 -3.07 1.74 -12.78
N MET A 82 -1.97 1.03 -13.03
CA MET A 82 -0.63 1.61 -13.06
C MET A 82 -0.46 2.60 -14.21
N GLU A 83 -0.97 2.27 -15.39
CA GLU A 83 -0.93 3.08 -16.61
C GLU A 83 -1.64 4.43 -16.38
N ARG A 84 -2.82 4.41 -15.75
CA ARG A 84 -3.58 5.63 -15.42
C ARG A 84 -2.77 6.60 -14.56
N ARG A 85 -2.07 6.08 -13.54
CA ARG A 85 -1.21 6.90 -12.67
C ARG A 85 0.01 7.46 -13.40
N ASN A 86 0.49 6.78 -14.46
CA ASN A 86 1.61 7.28 -15.24
C ASN A 86 1.16 8.41 -16.19
N LYS A 87 0.01 8.24 -16.85
CA LYS A 87 -0.59 9.28 -17.71
C LYS A 87 -0.91 10.58 -16.97
N GLU A 88 -1.19 10.52 -15.67
CA GLU A 88 -1.36 11.70 -14.82
C GLU A 88 -0.06 12.45 -14.51
N ARG A 89 1.10 11.79 -14.59
CA ARG A 89 2.42 12.41 -14.33
C ARG A 89 3.08 12.97 -15.58
N GLU A 90 2.69 12.46 -16.75
CA GLU A 90 3.17 12.91 -18.06
C GLU A 90 2.36 14.07 -18.64
N LYS A 91 1.23 14.42 -18.01
CA LYS A 91 0.47 15.64 -18.25
C LYS A 91 1.00 16.80 -17.42
#